data_AF-A0A5N5T719-F1
#
_entry.id   AF-A0A5N5T719-F1
#
_cell.length_a   1.000
_cell.length_b   1.000
_cell.length_c   1.000
_cell.angle_alpha   90.00
_cell.angle_beta   90.00
_cell.angle_gamma   90.00
#
_symmetry.space_group_name_H-M   'P 1'
#
loop_
_entity.id
_entity.type
_entity.pdbx_description
1 polymer ?
#
loop_
_entity_poly.entity_id
_entity_poly.type
_entity_poly.pdbx_seq_one_letter_code
_entity_poly.pdbx_strand_id
1 'polypeptide(L)'
;DLRSCGFHPLLLIHPVLFVSHSTRLLAATTLRNVLGTKNLAEILSERESISHNMQSSLDEATDPWGVKVERVEIKDVRLPVQLQRAMAAEAEAAREARAKVIAAEGEQRASRALKEAAEVINESPAALQLRYLQTLSQISAEKNSTIIFPLPIDLISNLVSK
;
A
#
# COMPACT_ATOMS: atom_id res chain seq x y z
N ASP A 1 -9.95 -27.30 34.66
CA ASP A 1 -9.45 -27.88 35.92
C ASP A 1 -7.96 -28.20 35.84
N LEU A 2 -7.13 -27.47 36.59
CA LEU A 2 -5.66 -27.55 36.61
C LEU A 2 -5.12 -27.79 38.03
N ARG A 3 -5.92 -28.35 38.94
CA ARG A 3 -5.59 -28.47 40.39
C ARG A 3 -5.03 -29.83 40.82
N SER A 4 -4.53 -30.67 39.92
CA SER A 4 -4.15 -32.04 40.30
C SER A 4 -2.97 -32.62 39.50
N CYS A 5 -1.88 -31.87 39.39
CA CYS A 5 -0.57 -32.46 39.11
C CYS A 5 0.29 -32.36 40.36
N GLY A 6 0.46 -33.51 41.01
CA GLY A 6 1.20 -33.66 42.26
C GLY A 6 2.65 -33.21 42.13
N PHE A 7 3.10 -32.50 43.16
CA PHE A 7 4.50 -32.21 43.45
C PHE A 7 5.25 -33.53 43.67
N HIS A 8 5.88 -34.06 42.62
CA HIS A 8 6.75 -35.23 42.72
C HIS A 8 8.18 -34.77 43.09
N PRO A 9 8.77 -35.21 44.21
CA PRO A 9 10.04 -34.68 44.74
C PRO A 9 11.30 -35.02 43.93
N LEU A 10 11.16 -35.68 42.76
CA LEU A 10 12.27 -35.99 41.84
C LEU A 10 12.46 -34.93 40.74
N LEU A 11 11.53 -33.99 40.55
CA LEU A 11 11.63 -32.92 39.53
C LEU A 11 12.55 -31.74 39.92
N LEU A 12 13.10 -31.75 41.13
CA LEU A 12 13.95 -30.69 41.68
C LEU A 12 15.33 -30.56 41.01
N ILE A 13 15.74 -31.51 40.15
CA ILE A 13 17.09 -31.54 39.56
C ILE A 13 17.16 -30.82 38.20
N HIS A 14 16.03 -30.47 37.57
CA HIS A 14 16.02 -29.74 36.28
C HIS A 14 15.00 -28.58 36.17
N PRO A 15 14.90 -27.66 37.15
CA PRO A 15 13.98 -26.53 37.07
C PRO A 15 14.20 -25.67 35.81
N VAL A 16 15.45 -25.46 35.41
CA VAL A 16 15.82 -24.69 34.22
C VAL A 16 15.32 -25.33 32.93
N LEU A 17 15.36 -26.66 32.84
CA LEU A 17 14.96 -27.39 31.63
C LEU A 17 13.43 -27.44 31.50
N PHE A 18 12.73 -27.58 32.62
CA PHE A 18 11.26 -27.53 32.68
C PHE A 18 10.72 -26.14 32.32
N VAL A 19 11.29 -25.07 32.91
CA VAL A 19 10.89 -23.68 32.62
C VAL A 19 11.13 -23.36 31.14
N SER A 20 12.31 -23.71 30.61
CA SER A 20 12.63 -23.50 29.19
C SER A 20 11.66 -24.18 28.22
N HIS A 21 11.18 -25.38 28.57
CA HIS A 21 10.22 -26.11 27.74
C HIS A 21 8.82 -25.48 27.82
N SER A 22 8.35 -25.18 29.03
CA SER A 22 7.05 -24.57 29.28
C SER A 22 6.94 -23.18 28.64
N THR A 23 7.98 -22.34 28.72
CA THR A 23 8.01 -21.03 28.05
C THR A 23 7.95 -21.16 26.53
N ARG A 24 8.58 -22.17 25.92
CA ARG A 24 8.46 -22.42 24.46
C ARG A 24 7.04 -22.80 24.06
N LEU A 25 6.38 -23.64 24.85
CA LEU A 25 4.99 -24.04 24.59
C LEU A 25 4.01 -22.86 24.74
N LEU A 26 4.20 -22.03 25.77
CA LEU A 26 3.44 -20.80 25.93
C LEU A 26 3.68 -19.86 24.75
N ALA A 27 4.94 -19.59 24.38
CA ALA A 27 5.27 -18.74 23.23
C ALA A 27 4.63 -19.24 21.94
N ALA A 28 4.65 -20.55 21.69
CA ALA A 28 4.01 -21.14 20.51
C ALA A 28 2.48 -20.97 20.52
N THR A 29 1.84 -21.09 21.69
CA THR A 29 0.39 -20.97 21.84
C THR A 29 -0.05 -19.51 21.71
N THR A 30 0.65 -18.59 22.36
CA THR A 30 0.40 -17.15 22.26
C THR A 30 0.60 -16.66 20.84
N LEU A 31 1.67 -17.09 20.16
CA LEU A 31 1.90 -16.78 18.75
C LEU A 31 0.77 -17.29 17.86
N ARG A 32 0.31 -18.53 18.06
CA ARG A 32 -0.82 -19.08 17.29
C ARG A 32 -2.10 -18.29 17.51
N ASN A 33 -2.40 -17.89 18.75
CA ASN A 33 -3.60 -17.12 19.07
C ASN A 33 -3.57 -15.73 18.43
N VAL A 34 -2.43 -15.03 18.53
CA VAL A 34 -2.26 -13.70 17.93
C VAL A 34 -2.31 -13.75 16.40
N LEU A 35 -1.72 -14.78 15.78
CA LEU A 35 -1.79 -14.97 14.33
C LEU A 35 -3.19 -15.39 13.86
N GLY A 36 -3.99 -16.04 14.70
CA GLY A 36 -5.36 -16.46 14.37
C GLY A 36 -6.39 -15.33 14.37
N THR A 37 -6.12 -14.22 15.05
CA THR A 37 -7.03 -13.06 15.15
C THR A 37 -6.69 -11.94 14.17
N LYS A 38 -5.61 -12.08 13.40
CA LYS A 38 -5.07 -11.06 12.48
C LYS A 38 -5.06 -11.55 11.06
N ASN A 39 -5.25 -10.64 10.10
CA ASN A 39 -5.07 -10.99 8.70
C ASN A 39 -3.58 -11.14 8.38
N LEU A 40 -3.22 -12.02 7.45
CA LEU A 40 -1.83 -12.26 7.08
C LEU A 40 -1.12 -11.02 6.53
N ALA A 41 -1.85 -10.16 5.82
CA ALA A 41 -1.33 -8.87 5.35
C ALA A 41 -0.94 -7.93 6.52
N GLU A 42 -1.73 -7.93 7.59
CA GLU A 42 -1.44 -7.19 8.82
C GLU A 42 -0.23 -7.78 9.53
N ILE A 43 -0.12 -9.11 9.60
CA ILE A 43 1.03 -9.80 10.21
C ILE A 43 2.35 -9.43 9.53
N LEU A 44 2.34 -9.28 8.21
CA LEU A 44 3.51 -8.87 7.45
C LEU A 44 3.85 -7.39 7.63
N SER A 45 2.84 -6.53 7.81
CA SER A 45 3.01 -5.07 7.90
C SER A 45 3.26 -4.57 9.33
N GLU A 46 2.72 -5.26 10.34
CA GLU A 46 2.68 -4.84 11.75
C GLU A 46 3.54 -5.74 12.66
N ARG A 47 4.68 -6.24 12.14
CA ARG A 47 5.56 -7.18 12.89
C ARG A 47 6.00 -6.66 14.26
N GLU A 48 6.31 -5.37 14.37
CA GLU A 48 6.73 -4.75 15.62
C GLU A 48 5.61 -4.73 16.65
N SER A 49 4.39 -4.36 16.24
CA SER A 49 3.21 -4.37 17.12
C SER A 49 2.91 -5.77 17.64
N ILE A 50 2.98 -6.78 16.77
CA ILE A 50 2.76 -8.19 17.15
C ILE A 50 3.84 -8.65 18.12
N SER A 51 5.10 -8.28 17.87
CA SER A 51 6.23 -8.63 18.73
C SER A 51 6.09 -8.02 20.13
N HIS A 52 5.68 -6.76 20.21
CA HIS A 52 5.41 -6.08 21.47
C HIS A 52 4.25 -6.73 22.24
N ASN A 53 3.12 -7.00 21.56
CA ASN A 53 1.97 -7.65 22.19
C ASN A 53 2.33 -9.05 22.72
N MET A 54 3.09 -9.82 21.94
CA MET A 54 3.60 -11.11 22.37
C MET A 54 4.55 -11.00 23.56
N GLN A 55 5.42 -9.99 23.59
CA GLN A 55 6.31 -9.76 24.71
C GLN A 55 5.51 -9.52 25.99
N SER A 56 4.54 -8.60 25.98
CA SER A 56 3.73 -8.30 27.16
C SER A 56 2.95 -9.53 27.65
N SER A 57 2.31 -10.28 26.74
CA SER A 57 1.56 -11.48 27.10
C SER A 57 2.45 -12.61 27.60
N LEU A 58 3.67 -12.75 27.09
CA LEU A 58 4.62 -13.77 27.57
C LEU A 58 5.22 -13.40 28.91
N ASP A 59 5.60 -12.14 29.10
CA ASP A 59 6.15 -11.62 30.36
C ASP A 59 5.16 -11.85 31.51
N GLU A 60 3.90 -11.45 31.33
CA GLU A 60 2.82 -11.66 32.32
C GLU A 60 2.61 -13.15 32.63
N ALA A 61 2.67 -14.01 31.61
CA ALA A 61 2.49 -15.46 31.79
C ALA A 61 3.70 -16.15 32.42
N THR A 62 4.91 -15.59 32.31
CA THR A 62 6.16 -16.15 32.86
C THR A 62 6.57 -15.55 34.21
N ASP A 63 5.92 -14.46 34.65
CA ASP A 63 6.12 -13.85 35.97
C ASP A 63 6.01 -14.86 37.14
N PRO A 64 5.02 -15.80 37.17
CA PRO A 64 4.93 -16.81 38.25
C PRO A 64 6.12 -17.77 38.31
N TRP A 65 6.89 -17.88 37.23
CA TRP A 65 8.09 -18.71 37.14
C TRP A 65 9.37 -17.92 37.42
N GLY A 66 9.28 -16.61 37.67
CA GLY A 66 10.41 -15.74 37.93
C GLY A 66 11.28 -15.47 36.69
N VAL A 67 10.71 -15.58 35.49
CA VAL A 67 11.41 -15.33 34.22
C VAL A 67 10.93 -14.03 33.61
N LYS A 68 11.87 -13.11 33.35
CA LYS A 68 11.62 -11.84 32.66
C LYS A 68 11.81 -12.01 31.15
N VAL A 69 10.85 -11.56 30.35
CA VAL A 69 10.94 -11.58 28.89
C VAL A 69 11.40 -10.22 28.38
N GLU A 70 12.68 -10.11 28.01
CA GLU A 70 13.27 -8.85 27.55
C GLU A 70 12.88 -8.47 26.12
N ARG A 71 12.84 -9.45 25.20
CA ARG A 71 12.54 -9.21 23.79
C ARG A 71 11.98 -10.45 23.11
N VAL A 72 11.00 -10.23 22.23
CA VAL A 72 10.45 -11.24 21.32
C VAL A 72 10.64 -10.74 19.90
N GLU A 73 11.18 -11.59 19.03
CA GLU A 73 11.37 -11.29 17.61
C GLU A 73 10.74 -12.39 16.75
N ILE A 74 9.93 -11.98 15.78
CA ILE A 74 9.37 -12.88 14.77
C ILE A 74 10.43 -13.08 13.69
N LYS A 75 10.93 -14.31 13.56
CA LYS A 75 11.85 -14.72 12.48
C LYS A 75 11.10 -14.95 11.16
N ASP A 76 11.32 -16.12 10.57
CA ASP A 76 10.77 -16.48 9.26
C ASP A 76 9.38 -17.09 9.38
N VAL A 77 8.41 -16.47 8.70
CA VAL A 77 7.08 -17.05 8.52
C VAL A 77 7.07 -17.76 7.17
N ARG A 78 7.01 -19.10 7.20
CA ARG A 78 6.92 -19.92 5.98
C ARG A 78 5.45 -20.10 5.62
N LEU A 79 5.02 -19.46 4.53
CA LEU A 79 3.68 -19.62 3.99
C LEU A 79 3.64 -20.76 2.97
N PRO A 80 2.55 -21.56 2.91
CA PRO A 80 2.41 -22.55 1.86
C PRO A 80 2.33 -21.87 0.49
N VAL A 81 2.96 -22.48 -0.53
CA VAL A 81 3.09 -21.91 -1.88
C VAL A 81 1.74 -21.57 -2.51
N GLN A 82 0.72 -22.39 -2.26
CA GLN A 82 -0.64 -22.16 -2.77
C GLN A 82 -1.23 -20.84 -2.27
N LEU A 83 -1.05 -20.53 -0.97
CA LEU A 83 -1.58 -19.32 -0.36
C LEU A 83 -0.82 -18.07 -0.84
N GLN A 84 0.51 -18.16 -0.98
CA GLN A 84 1.30 -17.06 -1.53
C GLN A 84 0.84 -16.66 -2.94
N ARG A 85 0.52 -17.65 -3.79
CA ARG A 85 -0.01 -17.41 -5.13
C ARG A 85 -1.38 -16.75 -5.12
N ALA A 86 -2.30 -17.22 -4.26
CA ALA A 86 -3.62 -16.63 -4.11
C ALA A 86 -3.54 -15.17 -3.65
N MET A 87 -2.68 -14.88 -2.65
CA MET A 87 -2.45 -13.52 -2.19
C MET A 87 -1.84 -12.62 -3.26
N ALA A 88 -0.86 -13.12 -4.02
CA ALA A 88 -0.26 -12.35 -5.10
C ALA A 88 -1.31 -11.99 -6.17
N ALA A 89 -2.18 -12.93 -6.52
CA ALA A 89 -3.28 -12.69 -7.45
C ALA A 89 -4.30 -11.67 -6.92
N GLU A 90 -4.66 -11.77 -5.63
CA GLU A 90 -5.57 -10.82 -4.97
C GLU A 90 -4.95 -9.42 -4.89
N ALA A 91 -3.68 -9.31 -4.52
CA ALA A 91 -2.96 -8.06 -4.43
C ALA A 91 -2.84 -7.38 -5.81
N GLU A 92 -2.58 -8.15 -6.87
CA GLU A 92 -2.53 -7.62 -8.23
C GLU A 92 -3.90 -7.12 -8.68
N ALA A 93 -4.96 -7.90 -8.47
CA ALA A 93 -6.33 -7.50 -8.81
C ALA A 93 -6.76 -6.22 -8.07
N ALA A 94 -6.42 -6.11 -6.78
CA ALA A 94 -6.69 -4.90 -5.99
C ALA A 94 -5.89 -3.69 -6.51
N ARG A 95 -4.64 -3.91 -6.94
CA ARG A 95 -3.80 -2.86 -7.52
C ARG A 95 -4.33 -2.38 -8.86
N GLU A 96 -4.70 -3.29 -9.75
CA GLU A 96 -5.30 -2.97 -11.05
C GLU A 96 -6.62 -2.20 -10.87
N ALA A 97 -7.48 -2.66 -9.96
CA ALA A 97 -8.75 -1.98 -9.67
C ALA A 97 -8.52 -0.54 -9.18
N ARG A 98 -7.58 -0.35 -8.24
CA ARG A 98 -7.20 0.99 -7.76
C ARG A 98 -6.62 1.86 -8.87
N ALA A 99 -5.77 1.30 -9.73
CA ALA A 99 -5.19 2.01 -10.85
C ALA A 99 -6.27 2.52 -11.82
N LYS A 100 -7.29 1.70 -12.12
CA LYS A 100 -8.43 2.10 -12.95
C LYS A 100 -9.24 3.25 -12.34
N VAL A 101 -9.50 3.21 -11.03
CA VAL A 101 -10.20 4.30 -10.33
C VAL A 101 -9.40 5.59 -10.41
N ILE A 102 -8.10 5.54 -10.12
CA ILE A 102 -7.23 6.72 -10.18
C ILE A 102 -7.16 7.28 -11.60
N ALA A 103 -7.08 6.41 -12.62
CA ALA A 103 -7.09 6.84 -14.02
C ALA A 103 -8.40 7.55 -14.40
N ALA A 104 -9.55 6.96 -14.04
CA ALA A 104 -10.86 7.55 -14.32
C ALA A 104 -11.06 8.89 -13.58
N GLU A 105 -10.64 8.98 -12.32
CA GLU A 105 -10.66 10.25 -11.57
C GLU A 105 -9.73 11.29 -12.18
N GLY A 106 -8.54 10.87 -12.60
CA GLY A 106 -7.56 11.72 -13.28
C GLY A 106 -8.13 12.29 -14.58
N GLU A 107 -8.77 11.45 -15.39
CA GLU A 107 -9.41 11.85 -16.64
C GLU A 107 -10.59 12.81 -16.40
N GLN A 108 -11.40 12.56 -15.37
CA GLN A 108 -12.48 13.48 -15.00
C GLN A 108 -11.95 14.85 -14.59
N ARG A 109 -10.91 14.90 -13.75
CA ARG A 109 -10.28 16.15 -13.31
C ARG A 109 -9.66 16.91 -14.49
N ALA A 110 -8.95 16.21 -15.38
CA ALA A 110 -8.38 16.78 -16.59
C ALA A 110 -9.47 17.37 -17.50
N SER A 111 -10.57 16.64 -17.72
CA SER A 111 -11.68 17.09 -18.55
C SER A 111 -12.35 18.36 -18.01
N ARG A 112 -12.51 18.46 -16.69
CA ARG A 112 -13.05 19.68 -16.05
C ARG A 112 -12.12 20.87 -16.23
N ALA A 113 -10.81 20.69 -15.99
CA ALA A 113 -9.84 21.76 -16.17
C ALA A 113 -9.77 22.24 -17.63
N LEU A 114 -9.86 21.32 -18.61
CA LEU A 114 -9.91 21.67 -20.03
C LEU A 114 -11.19 22.43 -20.40
N LYS A 115 -12.34 22.05 -19.82
CA LYS A 115 -13.61 22.78 -20.01
C LYS A 115 -13.50 24.21 -19.48
N GLU A 116 -13.03 24.39 -18.26
CA GLU A 116 -12.84 25.72 -17.66
C GLU A 116 -11.88 26.58 -18.51
N ALA A 117 -10.76 25.99 -18.97
CA ALA A 117 -9.84 26.68 -19.86
C ALA A 117 -10.49 27.08 -21.20
N ALA A 118 -11.38 26.25 -21.76
CA ALA A 118 -12.11 26.58 -22.97
C ALA A 118 -13.12 27.71 -22.77
N GLU A 119 -13.83 27.72 -21.63
CA GLU A 119 -14.76 28.80 -21.27
C GLU A 119 -14.02 30.14 -21.14
N VAL A 120 -12.90 30.18 -20.43
CA VAL A 120 -12.06 31.39 -20.30
C VAL A 120 -11.56 31.90 -21.65
N ILE A 121 -11.23 30.99 -22.56
CA ILE A 121 -10.76 31.36 -23.90
C ILE A 121 -11.88 31.89 -24.78
N ASN A 122 -13.09 31.37 -24.61
CA ASN A 122 -14.27 31.86 -25.31
C ASN A 122 -14.66 33.28 -24.86
N GLU A 123 -14.44 33.62 -23.58
CA GLU A 123 -14.67 34.96 -23.04
C GLU A 123 -13.72 36.02 -23.64
N SER A 124 -12.50 35.63 -24.04
CA SER A 124 -11.51 36.56 -24.59
C SER A 124 -10.99 36.11 -25.96
N PRO A 125 -11.46 36.71 -27.06
CA PRO A 125 -10.99 36.39 -28.42
C PRO A 125 -9.47 36.57 -28.60
N ALA A 126 -8.85 37.46 -27.83
CA ALA A 126 -7.40 37.67 -27.82
C ALA A 126 -6.63 36.44 -27.29
N ALA A 127 -7.24 35.63 -26.41
CA ALA A 127 -6.62 34.42 -25.87
C ALA A 127 -6.40 33.35 -26.96
N LEU A 128 -7.33 33.23 -27.92
CA LEU A 128 -7.16 32.34 -29.07
C LEU A 128 -5.97 32.76 -29.96
N GLN A 129 -5.82 34.07 -30.21
CA GLN A 129 -4.67 34.59 -30.97
C GLN A 129 -3.35 34.35 -30.25
N LEU A 130 -3.28 34.57 -28.93
CA LEU A 130 -2.07 34.27 -28.15
C LEU A 130 -1.74 32.78 -28.19
N ARG A 131 -2.75 31.91 -28.07
CA ARG A 131 -2.54 30.46 -28.16
C ARG A 131 -2.08 30.05 -29.56
N TYR A 132 -2.64 30.64 -30.61
CA TYR A 132 -2.16 30.45 -31.99
C TYR A 132 -0.68 30.83 -32.15
N LEU A 133 -0.27 31.99 -31.64
CA LEU A 133 1.13 32.44 -31.66
C LEU A 133 2.05 31.54 -30.83
N GLN A 134 1.60 31.03 -29.68
CA GLN A 134 2.35 30.06 -28.88
C GLN A 134 2.57 28.74 -29.64
N THR A 135 1.53 28.21 -30.29
CA THR A 135 1.64 27.01 -31.12
C THR A 135 2.60 27.22 -32.28
N LEU A 136 2.55 28.38 -32.95
CA LEU A 136 3.50 28.74 -34.00
C LEU A 136 4.94 28.82 -33.48
N SER A 137 5.16 29.37 -32.29
CA SER A 137 6.48 29.42 -31.65
C SER A 137 6.99 28.01 -31.32
N GLN A 138 6.14 27.12 -30.80
CA GLN A 138 6.50 25.72 -30.54
C GLN A 138 6.86 24.96 -31.83
N ILE A 139 6.06 25.09 -32.88
CA ILE A 139 6.32 24.45 -34.19
C ILE A 139 7.62 24.99 -34.80
N SER A 140 7.89 26.30 -34.68
CA SER A 140 9.13 26.92 -35.14
C SER A 140 10.36 26.39 -34.38
N ALA A 141 10.20 26.11 -33.08
CA ALA A 141 11.28 25.55 -32.26
C ALA A 141 11.63 24.10 -32.62
N GLU A 142 10.68 23.30 -33.12
CA GLU A 142 10.88 21.88 -33.44
C GLU A 142 11.67 21.58 -34.74
N LYS A 143 12.18 22.59 -35.47
CA LYS A 143 13.01 22.41 -36.69
C LYS A 143 12.44 21.41 -37.72
N ASN A 144 11.13 21.38 -37.95
CA ASN A 144 10.55 20.55 -39.02
C ASN A 144 10.52 21.29 -40.37
N SER A 145 10.98 20.62 -41.44
CA SER A 145 11.16 21.13 -42.81
C SER A 145 9.84 21.43 -43.56
N THR A 146 8.68 21.17 -42.96
CA THR A 146 7.37 21.35 -43.60
C THR A 146 6.45 22.12 -42.66
N ILE A 147 6.30 23.42 -42.93
CA ILE A 147 5.43 24.32 -42.16
C ILE A 147 4.01 24.16 -42.71
N ILE A 148 3.21 23.32 -42.07
CA ILE A 148 1.77 23.26 -42.32
C ILE A 148 1.15 24.44 -41.56
N PHE A 149 0.69 25.45 -42.29
CA PHE A 149 0.12 26.68 -41.73
C PHE A 149 -1.41 26.56 -41.72
N PRO A 150 -2.05 26.26 -40.57
CA PRO A 150 -3.50 26.21 -40.49
C PRO A 150 -4.04 27.64 -40.49
N LEU A 151 -4.56 28.09 -41.64
CA LEU A 151 -5.24 29.38 -41.75
C LEU A 151 -6.67 29.29 -41.20
N PRO A 152 -7.08 30.19 -40.30
CA PRO A 152 -8.48 30.31 -39.88
C PRO A 152 -9.39 30.57 -41.10
N ILE A 153 -10.50 29.84 -41.16
CA ILE A 153 -11.45 29.92 -42.29
C ILE A 153 -12.02 31.34 -42.43
N ASP A 154 -12.10 32.09 -41.33
CA ASP A 154 -12.56 33.49 -41.29
C ASP A 154 -11.61 34.48 -41.99
N LEU A 155 -10.31 34.17 -42.07
CA LEU A 155 -9.35 34.96 -42.84
C LEU A 155 -9.46 34.66 -44.34
N ILE A 156 -9.71 33.39 -44.68
CA ILE A 156 -9.88 32.95 -46.07
C ILE A 156 -11.19 33.49 -46.64
N SER A 157 -12.28 33.47 -45.87
CA SER A 157 -13.59 33.97 -46.33
C SER A 157 -13.57 35.46 -46.67
N ASN A 158 -12.87 36.28 -45.88
CA ASN A 158 -12.69 37.71 -46.16
C ASN A 158 -11.80 38.02 -47.38
N LEU A 159 -10.91 37.10 -47.75
CA LEU A 159 -10.06 37.20 -48.95
C LEU A 159 -10.76 36.70 -50.22
N VAL A 160 -11.64 35.72 -50.11
CA VAL A 160 -12.38 35.12 -51.24
C VAL A 160 -13.69 35.87 -51.54
N SER A 161 -14.28 36.56 -50.56
CA SER A 161 -15.53 37.33 -50.71
C SER A 161 -15.34 38.74 -51.29
N LYS A 162 -14.20 39.05 -51.92
CA LYS A 162 -13.92 40.37 -52.51
C LYS A 162 -13.80 40.32 -54.02
#